data_AF-A0A8J2B6X3-F1
#
_entry.id   AF-A0A8J2B6X3-F1
#
_cell.length_a   1.000
_cell.length_b   1.000
_cell.length_c   1.000
_cell.angle_alpha   90.00
_cell.angle_beta   90.00
_cell.angle_gamma   90.00
#
_symmetry.space_group_name_H-M   'P 1'
#
loop_
_entity.id
_entity.type
_entity.pdbx_description
1 polymer ?
#
loop_
_entity_poly.entity_id
_entity_poly.type
_entity_poly.pdbx_seq_one_letter_code
_entity_poly.pdbx_strand_id
1 'polypeptide(L)'
;MSAPEQEIQKVRQAAEDYAFGWYLKQPERIGNALHDKLVKRTLEQPNDQLKEITKQDLVRLTEEKEGIDAEDMQQCDIKVDFVGGPGNGCAMLELEMKHWFDFMQLVKMENGEWKIVNVLWKAK
;
A
#
# COMPACT_ATOMS: atom_id res chain seq x y z
N MET A 1 13.90 20.39 1.80
CA MET A 1 13.72 19.26 0.86
C MET A 1 13.31 19.81 -0.49
N SER A 2 13.92 19.31 -1.56
CA SER A 2 13.51 19.63 -2.94
C SER A 2 12.09 19.13 -3.23
N ALA A 3 11.41 19.67 -4.25
CA ALA A 3 10.07 19.20 -4.61
C ALA A 3 10.00 17.69 -4.90
N PRO A 4 10.98 17.07 -5.60
CA PRO A 4 11.05 15.62 -5.74
C PRO A 4 11.17 14.86 -4.41
N GLU A 5 12.02 15.31 -3.49
CA GLU A 5 12.15 14.69 -2.15
C GLU A 5 10.85 14.76 -1.35
N GLN A 6 10.11 15.87 -1.45
CA GLN A 6 8.83 16.01 -0.76
C GLN A 6 7.78 15.02 -1.30
N GLU A 7 7.75 14.80 -2.61
CA GLU A 7 6.83 13.84 -3.22
C GLU A 7 7.21 12.40 -2.86
N ILE A 8 8.51 12.06 -2.85
CA ILE A 8 8.99 10.76 -2.35
C ILE A 8 8.52 10.51 -0.91
N GLN A 9 8.61 11.51 -0.03
CA GLN A 9 8.15 11.37 1.35
C GLN A 9 6.64 11.17 1.46
N LYS A 10 5.82 11.89 0.67
CA LYS A 10 4.37 11.70 0.67
C LYS A 10 3.97 10.32 0.14
N VAL A 11 4.66 9.83 -0.90
CA VAL A 11 4.47 8.48 -1.43
C VAL A 11 4.82 7.43 -0.37
N ARG A 12 5.95 7.59 0.34
CA ARG A 12 6.33 6.72 1.45
C ARG A 12 5.29 6.77 2.57
N GLN A 13 4.80 7.95 2.94
CA GLN A 13 3.77 8.10 3.98
C GLN A 13 2.48 7.32 3.64
N ALA A 14 2.04 7.34 2.38
CA ALA A 14 0.87 6.57 1.96
C ALA A 14 1.10 5.05 2.10
N ALA A 15 2.31 4.55 1.80
CA ALA A 15 2.67 3.16 2.02
C ALA A 15 2.78 2.80 3.52
N GLU A 16 3.31 3.70 4.35
CA GLU A 16 3.34 3.52 5.81
C GLU A 16 1.94 3.51 6.41
N ASP A 17 1.04 4.36 5.95
CA ASP A 17 -0.36 4.38 6.41
C ASP A 17 -1.08 3.08 6.08
N TYR A 18 -0.81 2.51 4.90
CA TYR A 18 -1.25 1.17 4.55
C TYR A 18 -0.65 0.09 5.46
N ALA A 19 0.68 0.07 5.60
CA ALA A 19 1.41 -0.97 6.35
C ALA A 19 1.07 -0.95 7.85
N PHE A 20 1.19 0.23 8.47
CA PHE A 20 0.94 0.40 9.89
C PHE A 20 -0.54 0.39 10.21
N GLY A 21 -1.39 0.79 9.27
CA GLY A 21 -2.83 0.60 9.38
C GLY A 21 -3.19 -0.88 9.58
N TRP A 22 -2.49 -1.79 8.90
CA TRP A 22 -2.66 -3.23 9.09
C TRP A 22 -2.14 -3.69 10.47
N TYR A 23 -0.89 -3.39 10.79
CA TYR A 23 -0.27 -3.83 12.04
C TYR A 23 -0.96 -3.30 13.28
N LEU A 24 -1.49 -2.08 13.24
CA LEU A 24 -2.16 -1.42 14.37
C LEU A 24 -3.68 -1.60 14.37
N LYS A 25 -4.24 -2.39 13.45
CA LYS A 25 -5.69 -2.60 13.33
C LYS A 25 -6.46 -1.29 13.16
N GLN A 26 -6.01 -0.43 12.24
CA GLN A 26 -6.57 0.89 11.96
C GLN A 26 -7.20 0.92 10.54
N PRO A 27 -8.45 0.44 10.39
CA PRO A 27 -9.11 0.32 9.09
C PRO A 27 -9.29 1.66 8.37
N GLU A 28 -9.56 2.74 9.10
CA GLU A 28 -9.67 4.08 8.51
C GLU A 28 -8.33 4.54 7.92
N ARG A 29 -7.21 4.23 8.59
CA ARG A 29 -5.88 4.61 8.12
C ARG A 29 -5.54 3.91 6.81
N ILE A 30 -5.82 2.60 6.72
CA ILE A 30 -5.72 1.86 5.46
C ILE A 30 -6.66 2.47 4.41
N GLY A 31 -7.93 2.66 4.76
CA GLY A 31 -8.94 3.20 3.84
C GLY A 31 -8.53 4.53 3.23
N ASN A 32 -7.86 5.39 4.00
CA ASN A 32 -7.36 6.68 3.53
C ASN A 32 -6.14 6.56 2.61
N ALA A 33 -5.29 5.54 2.76
CA ALA A 33 -4.16 5.31 1.85
C ALA A 33 -4.59 4.75 0.47
N LEU A 34 -5.77 4.12 0.39
CA LEU A 34 -6.23 3.39 -0.80
C LEU A 34 -7.20 4.21 -1.65
N HIS A 35 -7.01 4.16 -2.97
CA HIS A 35 -8.01 4.63 -3.92
C HIS A 35 -9.25 3.72 -3.90
N ASP A 36 -10.43 4.26 -4.16
CA ASP A 36 -11.69 3.50 -4.10
C ASP A 36 -11.77 2.33 -5.10
N LYS A 37 -11.00 2.42 -6.18
CA LYS A 37 -10.86 1.38 -7.21
C LYS A 37 -9.58 0.54 -7.07
N LEU A 38 -8.92 0.58 -5.93
CA LEU A 38 -7.74 -0.23 -5.70
C LEU A 38 -8.05 -1.72 -5.85
N VAL A 39 -7.16 -2.42 -6.55
CA VAL A 39 -7.10 -3.88 -6.56
C VAL A 39 -5.72 -4.38 -6.14
N LYS A 40 -5.68 -5.20 -5.09
CA LYS A 40 -4.51 -5.99 -4.66
C LYS A 40 -4.64 -7.40 -5.22
N ARG A 41 -3.61 -7.90 -5.91
CA ARG A 41 -3.63 -9.17 -6.62
C ARG A 41 -2.50 -10.11 -6.21
N THR A 42 -2.78 -11.40 -6.21
CA THR A 42 -1.75 -12.44 -6.12
C THR A 42 -2.16 -13.65 -6.94
N LEU A 43 -1.17 -14.44 -7.33
CA LEU A 43 -1.41 -15.73 -7.98
C LEU A 43 -1.57 -16.79 -6.88
N GLU A 44 -2.77 -17.35 -6.79
CA GLU A 44 -3.05 -18.51 -5.96
C GLU A 44 -2.40 -19.76 -6.58
N GLN A 45 -1.84 -20.61 -5.72
CA GLN A 45 -1.27 -21.89 -6.13
C GLN A 45 -2.10 -23.02 -5.55
N PRO A 46 -2.30 -24.14 -6.29
CA PRO A 46 -1.62 -24.52 -7.54
C PRO A 46 -2.39 -24.21 -8.84
N ASN A 47 -3.51 -23.50 -8.79
CA ASN A 47 -4.45 -23.35 -9.91
C ASN A 47 -4.17 -22.17 -10.85
N ASP A 48 -3.09 -21.40 -10.64
CA ASP A 48 -2.76 -20.16 -11.34
C ASP A 48 -3.94 -19.17 -11.40
N GLN A 49 -4.82 -19.22 -10.39
CA GLN A 49 -5.95 -18.31 -10.31
C GLN A 49 -5.48 -16.97 -9.76
N LEU A 50 -5.75 -15.90 -10.51
CA LEU A 50 -5.48 -14.54 -10.04
C LEU A 50 -6.57 -14.15 -9.04
N LYS A 51 -6.18 -14.05 -7.76
CA LYS A 51 -7.07 -13.58 -6.69
C LYS A 51 -6.99 -12.06 -6.58
N GLU A 52 -8.15 -11.44 -6.41
CA GLU A 52 -8.28 -10.00 -6.20
C GLU A 52 -8.74 -9.71 -4.76
N ILE A 53 -8.23 -8.63 -4.18
CA ILE A 53 -8.61 -8.08 -2.89
C ILE A 53 -8.84 -6.59 -3.11
N THR A 54 -10.07 -6.12 -2.88
CA THR A 54 -10.44 -4.72 -3.09
C THR A 54 -10.10 -3.85 -1.88
N LYS A 55 -10.24 -2.52 -2.00
CA LYS A 55 -10.20 -1.60 -0.84
C LYS A 55 -11.19 -2.04 0.26
N GLN A 56 -12.43 -2.38 -0.12
CA GLN A 56 -13.46 -2.79 0.84
C GLN A 56 -13.07 -4.07 1.57
N ASP A 57 -12.50 -5.05 0.86
CA ASP A 57 -11.99 -6.27 1.48
C ASP A 57 -10.85 -5.98 2.45
N LEU A 58 -9.88 -5.12 2.09
CA LEU A 58 -8.76 -4.76 2.96
C LEU A 58 -9.22 -4.06 4.25
N VAL A 59 -10.16 -3.12 4.14
CA VAL A 59 -10.74 -2.42 5.29
C VAL A 59 -11.44 -3.43 6.20
N ARG A 60 -12.32 -4.27 5.65
CA ARG A 60 -13.03 -5.32 6.41
C ARG A 60 -12.05 -6.29 7.07
N LEU A 61 -11.06 -6.80 6.34
CA LEU A 61 -10.05 -7.72 6.87
C LEU A 61 -9.25 -7.09 8.02
N THR A 62 -9.06 -5.77 8.01
CA THR A 62 -8.38 -5.05 9.08
C THR A 62 -9.28 -4.86 10.29
N GLU A 63 -10.58 -4.62 10.11
CA GLU A 63 -11.57 -4.60 11.20
C GLU A 63 -11.66 -5.97 11.89
N GLU A 64 -11.67 -7.04 11.09
CA GLU A 64 -11.80 -8.43 11.54
C GLU A 64 -10.50 -9.01 12.10
N LYS A 65 -9.34 -8.36 11.87
CA LYS A 65 -8.04 -8.85 12.34
C LYS A 65 -8.01 -9.02 13.87
N GLU A 66 -7.47 -10.14 14.31
CA GLU A 66 -7.19 -10.37 15.73
C GLU A 66 -5.94 -9.61 16.17
N GLY A 67 -6.09 -8.80 17.22
CA GLY A 67 -4.99 -8.07 17.86
C GLY A 67 -4.27 -7.04 16.98
N ILE A 68 -3.15 -6.55 17.52
CA ILE A 68 -2.18 -5.70 16.83
C ILE A 68 -0.84 -6.45 16.75
N ASP A 69 -0.07 -6.23 15.70
CA ASP A 69 1.26 -6.81 15.51
C ASP A 69 2.32 -5.71 15.57
N ALA A 70 2.37 -4.96 16.67
CA ALA A 70 3.24 -3.78 16.78
C ALA A 70 4.74 -4.10 16.65
N GLU A 71 5.17 -5.30 17.06
CA GLU A 71 6.55 -5.76 16.90
C GLU A 71 6.93 -5.93 15.41
N ASP A 72 5.96 -6.28 14.57
CA ASP A 72 6.17 -6.54 13.16
C ASP A 72 6.39 -5.26 12.35
N MET A 73 6.02 -4.10 12.92
CA MET A 73 6.28 -2.78 12.34
C MET A 73 7.76 -2.49 12.14
N GLN A 74 8.64 -3.15 12.92
CA GLN A 74 10.10 -3.03 12.75
C GLN A 74 10.58 -3.63 11.41
N GLN A 75 9.75 -4.48 10.79
CA GLN A 75 10.01 -5.11 9.51
C GLN A 75 9.11 -4.51 8.43
N CYS A 76 9.26 -3.19 8.25
CA CYS A 76 8.62 -2.41 7.21
C CYS A 76 9.72 -1.66 6.45
N ASP A 77 10.15 -2.20 5.30
CA ASP A 77 11.11 -1.54 4.42
C ASP A 77 10.39 -1.03 3.17
N ILE A 78 10.62 0.24 2.83
CA ILE A 78 9.93 0.93 1.73
C ILE A 78 10.99 1.49 0.78
N LYS A 79 11.03 0.96 -0.43
CA LYS A 79 11.87 1.43 -1.51
C LYS A 79 11.02 2.08 -2.57
N VAL A 80 11.16 3.40 -2.71
CA VAL A 80 10.47 4.16 -3.77
C VAL A 80 11.30 4.10 -5.04
N ASP A 81 10.81 3.40 -6.06
CA ASP A 81 11.52 3.17 -7.32
C ASP A 81 11.33 4.31 -8.31
N PHE A 82 10.16 4.94 -8.28
CA PHE A 82 9.79 5.98 -9.22
C PHE A 82 8.81 6.97 -8.61
N VAL A 83 9.02 8.25 -8.87
CA VAL A 83 8.04 9.33 -8.68
C VAL A 83 8.20 10.31 -9.83
N GLY A 84 7.11 10.60 -10.55
CA GLY A 84 7.15 11.53 -11.68
C GLY A 84 5.92 11.47 -12.57
N GLY A 85 6.06 11.98 -13.79
CA GLY A 85 5.00 12.01 -14.80
C GLY A 85 4.26 13.35 -14.90
N PRO A 86 3.62 13.63 -16.05
CA PRO A 86 2.85 14.86 -16.26
C PRO A 86 1.52 14.86 -15.49
N GLY A 87 0.95 16.05 -15.28
CA GLY A 87 -0.33 16.20 -14.57
C GLY A 87 -0.21 15.94 -13.07
N ASN A 88 -1.09 15.11 -12.51
CA ASN A 88 -1.11 14.87 -11.07
C ASN A 88 0.05 13.95 -10.60
N GLY A 89 0.76 13.27 -11.50
CA GLY A 89 1.92 12.43 -11.16
C GLY A 89 1.57 10.99 -10.73
N CYS A 90 2.54 10.10 -10.89
CA CYS A 90 2.47 8.69 -10.52
C CYS A 90 3.75 8.24 -9.80
N ALA A 91 3.64 7.13 -9.07
CA ALA A 91 4.75 6.55 -8.35
C ALA A 91 4.68 5.03 -8.33
N MET A 92 5.84 4.40 -8.14
CA MET A 92 5.98 2.96 -7.94
C MET A 92 6.93 2.71 -6.78
N LEU A 93 6.60 1.74 -5.94
CA LEU A 93 7.43 1.35 -4.80
C LEU A 93 7.32 -0.14 -4.51
N GLU A 94 8.35 -0.64 -3.83
CA GLU A 94 8.42 -1.93 -3.16
C GLU A 94 8.20 -1.71 -1.66
N LEU A 95 7.32 -2.50 -1.05
CA LEU A 95 7.12 -2.60 0.39
C LEU A 95 7.42 -4.03 0.82
N GLU A 96 8.38 -4.19 1.73
CA GLU A 96 8.68 -5.45 2.40
C GLU A 96 8.10 -5.41 3.82
N MET A 97 7.14 -6.30 4.06
CA MET A 97 6.53 -6.54 5.37
C MET A 97 7.13 -7.80 6.00
N LYS A 98 6.89 -8.06 7.29
CA LYS A 98 7.38 -9.28 7.96
C LYS A 98 7.07 -10.58 7.20
N HIS A 99 5.86 -10.71 6.64
CA HIS A 99 5.36 -11.97 6.08
C HIS A 99 5.10 -11.94 4.56
N TRP A 100 5.24 -10.80 3.88
CA TRP A 100 4.98 -10.68 2.45
C TRP A 100 5.71 -9.50 1.82
N PHE A 101 5.70 -9.47 0.49
CA PHE A 101 6.13 -8.34 -0.34
C PHE A 101 4.93 -7.75 -1.08
N ASP A 102 4.92 -6.43 -1.21
CA ASP A 102 3.94 -5.68 -2.00
C ASP A 102 4.69 -4.80 -3.02
N PHE A 103 4.34 -4.94 -4.30
CA PHE A 103 4.75 -4.04 -5.38
C PHE A 103 3.58 -3.11 -5.68
N MET A 104 3.75 -1.84 -5.37
CA MET A 104 2.65 -0.87 -5.36
C MET A 104 2.81 0.19 -6.43
N GLN A 105 1.67 0.60 -6.98
CA GLN A 105 1.56 1.75 -7.86
C GLN A 105 0.61 2.75 -7.24
N LEU A 106 1.03 4.02 -7.25
CA LEU A 106 0.29 5.12 -6.67
C LEU A 106 0.05 6.21 -7.73
N VAL A 107 -1.05 6.93 -7.56
CA VAL A 107 -1.34 8.16 -8.29
C VAL A 107 -1.55 9.27 -7.29
N LYS A 108 -1.17 10.49 -7.67
CA LYS A 108 -1.55 11.65 -6.90
C LYS A 108 -2.89 12.20 -7.40
N MET A 109 -3.74 12.53 -6.45
CA MET A 109 -5.09 13.02 -6.67
C MET A 109 -5.05 14.54 -6.87
N GLU A 110 -6.14 15.13 -7.37
CA GLU A 110 -6.22 16.59 -7.58
C GLU A 110 -6.04 17.40 -6.29
N ASN A 111 -6.47 16.85 -5.15
CA ASN A 111 -6.27 17.46 -3.83
C ASN A 111 -4.81 17.33 -3.31
N GLY A 112 -3.93 16.70 -4.08
CA GLY A 112 -2.51 16.52 -3.75
C GLY A 112 -2.19 15.29 -2.91
N GLU A 113 -3.18 14.49 -2.51
CA GLU A 113 -2.96 13.24 -1.78
C GLU A 113 -2.46 12.14 -2.70
N TRP A 114 -1.57 11.29 -2.20
CA TRP A 114 -1.15 10.07 -2.89
C TRP A 114 -2.05 8.91 -2.48
N LYS A 115 -2.57 8.16 -3.45
CA LYS A 115 -3.40 6.98 -3.22
C LYS A 115 -2.83 5.78 -3.94
N ILE A 116 -2.80 4.64 -3.24
CA ILE A 116 -2.43 3.36 -3.84
C ILE A 116 -3.59 2.91 -4.75
N VAL A 117 -3.28 2.53 -5.99
CA VAL A 117 -4.27 2.11 -6.99
C VAL A 117 -4.11 0.65 -7.41
N ASN A 118 -2.90 0.10 -7.37
CA ASN A 118 -2.64 -1.31 -7.66
C ASN A 118 -1.59 -1.85 -6.70
N VAL A 119 -1.77 -3.11 -6.30
CA VAL A 119 -0.76 -3.86 -5.54
C VAL A 119 -0.65 -5.25 -6.13
N LEU A 120 0.55 -5.68 -6.49
CA LEU A 120 0.86 -7.10 -6.69
C LEU A 120 1.57 -7.60 -5.44
N TRP A 121 1.15 -8.74 -4.88
CA TRP A 121 1.74 -9.23 -3.64
C TRP A 121 2.07 -10.71 -3.65
N LYS A 122 3.01 -11.09 -2.78
CA LYS A 122 3.39 -12.49 -2.56
C LYS A 122 3.81 -12.71 -1.10
N ALA A 123 3.33 -13.78 -0.50
CA ALA A 123 3.82 -14.24 0.80
C ALA A 123 5.30 -14.64 0.71
N LYS A 124 6.02 -14.48 1.83
CA LYS A 124 7.40 -14.97 2.00
C LYS A 124 7.44 -16.49 2.16
#